data_AF-A0A1J5FCD5-F1
#
_entry.id   AF-A0A1J5FCD5-F1
#
_cell.length_a   1.000
_cell.length_b   1.000
_cell.length_c   1.000
_cell.angle_alpha   90.00
_cell.angle_beta   90.00
_cell.angle_gamma   90.00
#
_symmetry.space_group_name_H-M   'P 1'
#
loop_
_entity.id
_entity.type
_entity.pdbx_description
1 polymer ?
#
loop_
_entity_poly.entity_id
_entity_poly.type
_entity_poly.pdbx_seq_one_letter_code
_entity_poly.pdbx_strand_id
1 'polypeptide(L)'
;MTDWIETLGKLFWLPLVFWVGLFFEVRYLAYPLAIKKQIRKGKTWFYVPVWWQKSSFTRFLVTSLTWFLVVSAVLTSAATLYWLLPMTVYLFLFWVIIFAVAAKFGIRWAISYVPRLETECYFFEYRRLVYWYQKAGKPLVESDLRNRCTWSLQNDLRHADAKHRFYQYIKAMAYSRKVPEDLDAEVFNGN
;
A
#
# COMPACT_ATOMS: atom_id res chain seq x y z
N MET A 1 18.15 -32.11 14.85
CA MET A 1 17.99 -30.85 14.06
C MET A 1 16.59 -30.73 13.44
N THR A 2 15.98 -31.84 13.03
CA THR A 2 14.61 -31.92 12.50
C THR A 2 13.52 -31.74 13.56
N ASP A 3 13.80 -32.02 14.83
CA ASP A 3 12.82 -31.90 15.93
C ASP A 3 12.17 -30.52 16.04
N TRP A 4 12.95 -29.44 15.82
CA TRP A 4 12.44 -28.08 15.83
C TRP A 4 11.49 -27.80 14.67
N ILE A 5 11.76 -28.37 13.49
CA ILE A 5 10.93 -28.22 12.30
C ILE A 5 9.59 -28.94 12.51
N GLU A 6 9.62 -30.12 13.10
CA GLU A 6 8.39 -30.87 13.43
C GLU A 6 7.57 -30.17 14.51
N THR A 7 8.23 -29.63 15.54
CA THR A 7 7.54 -28.90 16.63
C THR A 7 6.88 -27.62 16.11
N LEU A 8 7.56 -26.88 15.22
CA LEU A 8 6.98 -25.73 14.53
C LEU A 8 5.89 -26.13 13.54
N GLY A 9 6.03 -27.25 12.86
CA GLY A 9 5.04 -27.77 11.92
C GLY A 9 3.73 -28.22 12.56
N LYS A 10 3.77 -28.70 13.81
CA LYS A 10 2.56 -28.99 14.61
C LYS A 10 1.67 -27.76 14.82
N LEU A 11 2.26 -26.55 14.77
CA LEU A 11 1.54 -25.29 14.86
C LEU A 11 0.98 -24.89 13.50
N PHE A 12 0.08 -25.74 12.96
CA PHE A 12 -0.50 -25.62 11.63
C PHE A 12 -1.11 -24.24 11.31
N TRP A 13 -1.60 -23.52 12.31
CA TRP A 13 -2.23 -22.20 12.15
C TRP A 13 -1.24 -21.03 12.08
N LEU A 14 0.01 -21.19 12.53
CA LEU A 14 0.99 -20.11 12.54
C LEU A 14 1.27 -19.50 11.17
N PRO A 15 1.44 -20.28 10.08
CA PRO A 15 1.62 -19.72 8.75
C PRO A 15 0.49 -18.75 8.40
N LEU A 16 -0.76 -19.12 8.67
CA LEU A 16 -1.92 -18.29 8.34
C LEU A 16 -1.88 -16.96 9.10
N VAL A 17 -1.55 -16.98 10.39
CA VAL A 17 -1.38 -15.76 11.19
C VAL A 17 -0.29 -14.86 10.62
N PHE A 18 0.86 -15.43 10.26
CA PHE A 18 1.96 -14.64 9.68
C PHE A 18 1.64 -14.10 8.28
N TRP A 19 0.94 -14.86 7.44
CA TRP A 19 0.50 -14.39 6.12
C TRP A 19 -0.53 -13.26 6.22
N VAL A 20 -1.50 -13.38 7.13
CA VAL A 20 -2.49 -12.33 7.38
C VAL A 20 -1.82 -11.09 7.96
N GLY A 21 -0.94 -11.24 8.95
CA GLY A 21 -0.15 -10.15 9.54
C GLY A 21 0.70 -9.45 8.48
N LEU A 22 1.41 -10.22 7.65
CA LEU A 22 2.20 -9.69 6.54
C LEU A 22 1.33 -8.92 5.54
N PHE A 23 0.15 -9.43 5.22
CA PHE A 23 -0.78 -8.75 4.32
C PHE A 23 -1.21 -7.38 4.85
N PHE A 24 -1.63 -7.30 6.12
CA PHE A 24 -2.02 -6.03 6.74
C PHE A 24 -0.85 -5.07 6.89
N GLU A 25 0.30 -5.55 7.37
CA GLU A 25 1.53 -4.75 7.51
C GLU A 25 1.91 -4.13 6.16
N VAL A 26 2.00 -4.95 5.12
CA VAL A 26 2.43 -4.49 3.80
C VAL A 26 1.43 -3.52 3.18
N ARG A 27 0.14 -3.77 3.36
CA ARG A 27 -0.93 -2.97 2.76
C ARG A 27 -1.13 -1.62 3.44
N TYR A 28 -0.99 -1.55 4.76
CA TYR A 28 -1.36 -0.36 5.54
C TYR A 28 -0.20 0.34 6.25
N LEU A 29 0.95 -0.31 6.44
CA LEU A 29 2.10 0.28 7.12
C LEU A 29 3.31 0.40 6.21
N ALA A 30 3.65 -0.65 5.44
CA ALA A 30 4.83 -0.64 4.57
C ALA A 30 4.60 0.04 3.20
N TYR A 31 3.37 0.45 2.87
CA TYR A 31 3.04 1.09 1.58
C TYR A 31 3.90 2.32 1.21
N PRO A 32 4.42 3.15 2.14
CA PRO A 32 5.27 4.28 1.77
C PRO A 32 6.59 3.86 1.09
N LEU A 33 7.03 2.61 1.26
CA LEU A 33 8.17 2.05 0.52
C LEU A 33 7.87 1.97 -0.99
N ALA A 34 6.66 1.56 -1.36
CA ALA A 34 6.24 1.53 -2.75
C ALA A 34 6.09 2.95 -3.32
N ILE A 35 5.55 3.88 -2.53
CA ILE A 35 5.43 5.30 -2.93
C ILE A 35 6.82 5.89 -3.21
N LYS A 36 7.79 5.72 -2.31
CA LYS A 36 9.18 6.19 -2.53
C LYS A 36 9.79 5.63 -3.82
N LYS A 37 9.50 4.37 -4.14
CA LYS A 37 9.95 3.76 -5.40
C LYS A 37 9.31 4.41 -6.62
N GLN A 38 8.05 4.83 -6.56
CA GLN A 38 7.38 5.56 -7.65
C GLN A 38 7.91 6.99 -7.79
N ILE A 39 8.19 7.68 -6.69
CA ILE A 39 8.79 9.03 -6.72
C ILE A 39 10.16 8.99 -7.39
N ARG A 40 11.00 7.99 -7.06
CA ARG A 40 12.30 7.77 -7.73
C ARG A 40 12.18 7.49 -9.24
N LYS A 41 11.02 7.02 -9.71
CA LYS A 41 10.73 6.82 -11.14
C LYS A 41 10.22 8.09 -11.83
N GLY A 42 10.18 9.23 -11.14
CA GLY A 42 9.75 10.53 -11.69
C GLY A 42 8.28 10.88 -11.44
N LYS A 43 7.52 10.05 -10.72
CA LYS A 43 6.14 10.38 -10.32
C LYS A 43 6.15 11.16 -9.01
N THR A 44 6.46 12.46 -9.07
CA THR A 44 6.64 13.34 -7.91
C THR A 44 5.33 13.77 -7.23
N TRP A 45 4.18 13.46 -7.82
CA TRP A 45 2.87 13.86 -7.32
C TRP A 45 2.32 12.96 -6.21
N PHE A 46 2.91 11.78 -5.97
CA PHE A 46 2.51 10.92 -4.86
C PHE A 46 2.77 11.57 -3.50
N TYR A 47 1.83 11.38 -2.58
CA TYR A 47 1.94 11.91 -1.24
C TYR A 47 2.64 10.89 -0.31
N VAL A 48 3.60 11.35 0.47
CA VAL A 48 4.23 10.51 1.50
C VAL A 48 3.71 10.94 2.87
N PRO A 49 3.09 10.04 3.65
CA PRO A 49 2.50 10.37 4.94
C PRO A 49 3.49 11.01 5.91
N VAL A 50 3.01 11.96 6.73
CA VAL A 50 3.86 12.73 7.64
C VAL A 50 4.52 11.84 8.68
N TRP A 51 3.81 10.85 9.22
CA TRP A 51 4.34 9.90 10.21
C TRP A 51 5.53 9.08 9.69
N TRP A 52 5.58 8.80 8.39
CA TRP A 52 6.68 8.10 7.75
C TRP A 52 7.91 8.99 7.52
N GLN A 53 7.70 10.29 7.32
CA GLN A 53 8.78 11.26 7.14
C GLN A 53 9.43 11.65 8.48
N LYS A 54 8.64 11.75 9.55
CA LYS A 54 9.06 12.29 10.85
C LYS A 54 10.18 11.49 11.54
N SER A 55 10.21 10.17 11.42
CA SER A 55 11.15 9.34 12.19
C SER A 55 11.91 8.35 11.31
N SER A 56 13.23 8.28 11.48
CA SER A 56 14.06 7.22 10.91
C SER A 56 13.82 5.88 11.63
N PHE A 57 13.49 5.92 12.92
CA PHE A 57 13.24 4.74 13.73
C PHE A 57 11.97 4.01 13.29
N THR A 58 10.88 4.74 13.00
CA THR A 58 9.63 4.13 12.50
C THR A 58 9.84 3.41 11.17
N ARG A 59 10.65 4.00 10.27
CA ARG A 59 11.01 3.38 8.99
C ARG A 59 11.80 2.10 9.18
N PHE A 60 12.77 2.11 10.10
CA PHE A 60 13.52 0.91 10.47
C PHE A 60 12.59 -0.16 11.04
N LEU A 61 11.73 0.21 12.00
CA LEU A 61 10.81 -0.72 12.66
C LEU A 61 9.86 -1.38 11.66
N VAL A 62 9.17 -0.62 10.81
CA VAL A 62 8.26 -1.16 9.78
C VAL A 62 9.01 -2.07 8.80
N THR A 63 10.22 -1.68 8.39
CA THR A 63 11.02 -2.48 7.44
C THR A 63 11.48 -3.79 8.10
N SER A 64 11.99 -3.73 9.33
CA SER A 64 12.43 -4.89 10.11
C SER A 64 11.26 -5.82 10.44
N LEU A 65 10.11 -5.28 10.83
CA LEU A 65 8.89 -6.04 11.09
C LEU A 65 8.41 -6.74 9.82
N THR A 66 8.43 -6.05 8.67
CA THR A 66 8.09 -6.66 7.38
C THR A 66 9.01 -7.84 7.07
N TRP A 67 10.33 -7.68 7.19
CA TRP A 67 11.28 -8.77 6.95
C TRP A 67 11.08 -9.94 7.91
N PHE A 68 10.87 -9.65 9.19
CA PHE A 68 10.56 -10.65 10.20
C PHE A 68 9.31 -11.47 9.85
N LEU A 69 8.22 -10.79 9.44
CA LEU A 69 6.98 -11.44 9.02
C LEU A 69 7.17 -12.27 7.75
N VAL A 70 7.96 -11.81 6.78
CA VAL A 70 8.27 -12.58 5.56
C VAL A 70 9.02 -13.86 5.90
N VAL A 71 10.11 -13.76 6.65
CA VAL A 71 10.94 -14.92 7.03
C VAL A 71 10.11 -15.90 7.84
N SER A 72 9.34 -15.40 8.82
CA SER A 72 8.48 -16.25 9.67
C SER A 72 7.37 -16.92 8.87
N ALA A 73 6.68 -16.21 7.98
CA ALA A 73 5.64 -16.78 7.13
C ALA A 73 6.19 -17.89 6.22
N VAL A 74 7.33 -17.66 5.57
CA VAL A 74 7.95 -18.62 4.66
C VAL A 74 8.43 -19.87 5.42
N LEU A 75 9.16 -19.69 6.51
CA LEU A 75 9.71 -20.81 7.28
C LEU A 75 8.62 -21.64 7.95
N THR A 76 7.61 -20.99 8.55
CA THR A 76 6.50 -21.72 9.16
C THR A 76 5.67 -22.46 8.11
N SER A 77 5.40 -21.86 6.95
CA SER A 77 4.68 -22.53 5.85
C SER A 77 5.43 -23.77 5.36
N ALA A 78 6.75 -23.64 5.15
CA ALA A 78 7.60 -24.76 4.74
C ALA A 78 7.68 -25.85 5.84
N ALA A 79 7.78 -25.46 7.10
CA ALA A 79 7.82 -26.39 8.24
C ALA A 79 6.49 -27.14 8.42
N THR A 80 5.35 -26.48 8.22
CA THR A 80 4.04 -27.14 8.26
C THR A 80 3.87 -28.16 7.15
N LEU A 81 4.31 -27.85 5.92
CA LEU A 81 4.27 -28.83 4.82
C LEU A 81 5.24 -30.00 5.06
N TYR A 82 6.42 -29.73 5.62
CA TYR A 82 7.38 -30.76 5.98
C TYR A 82 6.82 -31.69 7.07
N TRP A 83 6.09 -31.16 8.05
CA TRP A 83 5.45 -31.98 9.08
C TRP A 83 4.29 -32.83 8.53
N LEU A 84 3.46 -32.27 7.63
CA LEU A 84 2.36 -32.99 6.98
C LEU A 84 2.85 -34.09 6.02
N LEU A 85 3.97 -33.84 5.33
CA LEU A 85 4.58 -34.73 4.36
C LEU A 85 6.07 -34.86 4.71
N PRO A 86 6.41 -35.69 5.72
CA PRO A 86 7.80 -35.86 6.14
C PRO A 86 8.61 -36.44 4.98
N MET A 87 9.52 -35.63 4.48
CA MET A 87 10.27 -35.85 3.24
C MET A 87 11.75 -35.50 3.44
N THR A 88 12.56 -35.61 2.39
CA THR A 88 13.98 -35.26 2.46
C THR A 88 14.20 -33.77 2.70
N VAL A 89 15.35 -33.41 3.28
CA VAL A 89 15.74 -32.01 3.56
C VAL A 89 15.76 -31.15 2.28
N TYR A 90 16.05 -31.74 1.12
CA TYR A 90 16.02 -31.06 -0.16
C TYR A 90 14.63 -30.55 -0.55
N LEU A 91 13.58 -31.32 -0.23
CA LEU A 91 12.19 -30.91 -0.47
C LEU A 91 11.76 -29.77 0.47
N PHE A 92 12.23 -29.74 1.72
CA PHE A 92 12.01 -28.59 2.61
C PHE A 92 12.59 -27.30 2.01
N LEU A 93 13.84 -27.34 1.53
CA LEU A 93 14.47 -26.18 0.88
C LEU A 93 13.72 -25.75 -0.39
N PHE A 94 13.22 -26.71 -1.17
CA PHE A 94 12.37 -26.43 -2.32
C PHE A 94 11.09 -25.67 -1.93
N TRP A 95 10.40 -26.10 -0.87
CA TRP A 95 9.21 -25.41 -0.36
C TRP A 95 9.53 -24.00 0.16
N VAL A 96 10.66 -23.81 0.84
CA VAL A 96 11.12 -22.48 1.27
C VAL A 96 11.26 -21.54 0.07
N ILE A 97 11.84 -22.02 -1.05
CA ILE A 97 11.97 -21.23 -2.28
C ILE A 97 10.59 -20.90 -2.86
N ILE A 98 9.68 -21.88 -2.96
CA ILE A 98 8.32 -21.65 -3.46
C ILE A 98 7.60 -20.58 -2.63
N PHE A 99 7.59 -20.71 -1.31
CA PHE A 99 6.92 -19.75 -0.44
C PHE A 99 7.59 -18.38 -0.45
N ALA A 100 8.91 -18.29 -0.60
CA ALA A 100 9.61 -17.03 -0.79
C ALA A 100 9.18 -16.33 -2.09
N VAL A 101 9.03 -17.08 -3.18
CA VAL A 101 8.51 -16.56 -4.45
C VAL A 101 7.05 -16.11 -4.29
N ALA A 102 6.21 -16.92 -3.66
CA ALA A 102 4.82 -16.56 -3.36
C ALA A 102 4.74 -15.28 -2.52
N ALA A 103 5.58 -15.14 -1.50
CA ALA A 103 5.63 -13.97 -0.63
C ALA A 103 6.02 -12.72 -1.44
N LYS A 104 7.01 -12.82 -2.32
CA LYS A 104 7.41 -11.73 -3.21
C LYS A 104 6.26 -11.24 -4.09
N PHE A 105 5.46 -12.14 -4.66
CA PHE A 105 4.29 -11.76 -5.47
C PHE A 105 3.16 -11.18 -4.61
N GLY A 106 2.85 -11.81 -3.47
CA GLY A 106 1.83 -11.33 -2.53
C GLY A 106 2.13 -9.93 -1.99
N ILE A 107 3.38 -9.68 -1.59
CA ILE A 107 3.84 -8.36 -1.13
C ILE A 107 3.70 -7.32 -2.24
N ARG A 108 4.14 -7.64 -3.46
CA ARG A 108 4.01 -6.72 -4.62
C ARG A 108 2.56 -6.35 -4.89
N TRP A 109 1.65 -7.31 -4.79
CA TRP A 109 0.22 -7.07 -4.96
C TRP A 109 -0.34 -6.21 -3.82
N ALA A 110 -0.10 -6.58 -2.56
CA ALA A 110 -0.64 -5.88 -1.39
C ALA A 110 -0.11 -4.44 -1.26
N ILE A 111 1.19 -4.23 -1.48
CA ILE A 111 1.83 -2.91 -1.32
C ILE A 111 1.40 -1.91 -2.39
N SER A 112 0.90 -2.40 -3.53
CA SER A 112 0.46 -1.56 -4.66
C SER A 112 -0.90 -0.90 -4.44
N TYR A 113 -1.64 -1.32 -3.41
CA TYR A 113 -3.02 -0.91 -3.20
C TYR A 113 -3.16 0.60 -2.90
N VAL A 114 -2.42 1.13 -1.92
CA VAL A 114 -2.48 2.57 -1.58
C VAL A 114 -1.96 3.46 -2.72
N PRO A 115 -0.81 3.17 -3.36
CA PRO A 115 -0.38 3.91 -4.55
C PRO A 115 -1.41 3.89 -5.69
N ARG A 116 -2.13 2.78 -5.87
CA ARG A 116 -3.20 2.73 -6.87
C ARG A 116 -4.34 3.68 -6.50
N LEU A 117 -4.77 3.71 -5.24
CA LEU A 117 -5.80 4.65 -4.78
C LEU A 117 -5.37 6.11 -4.99
N GLU A 118 -4.14 6.47 -4.65
CA GLU A 118 -3.62 7.82 -4.90
C GLU A 118 -3.58 8.16 -6.40
N THR A 119 -3.28 7.19 -7.26
CA THR A 119 -3.31 7.37 -8.72
C THR A 119 -4.73 7.69 -9.20
N GLU A 120 -5.73 6.97 -8.72
CA GLU A 120 -7.13 7.25 -9.06
C GLU A 120 -7.56 8.63 -8.55
N CYS A 121 -7.18 9.01 -7.32
CA CYS A 121 -7.47 10.33 -6.76
C CYS A 121 -6.85 11.45 -7.59
N TYR A 122 -5.61 11.26 -8.05
CA TYR A 122 -4.93 12.22 -8.93
C TYR A 122 -5.68 12.43 -10.25
N PHE A 123 -6.06 11.34 -10.93
CA PHE A 123 -6.81 11.46 -12.19
C PHE A 123 -8.22 12.02 -11.99
N PHE A 124 -8.83 11.76 -10.84
CA PHE A 124 -10.10 12.37 -10.47
C PHE A 124 -9.98 13.90 -10.33
N GLU A 125 -9.02 14.40 -9.55
CA GLU A 125 -8.78 15.85 -9.42
C GLU A 125 -8.42 16.51 -10.74
N TYR A 126 -7.61 15.83 -11.56
CA TYR A 126 -7.25 16.34 -12.87
C TYR A 126 -8.50 16.55 -13.75
N ARG A 127 -9.42 15.58 -13.79
CA ARG A 127 -10.68 15.70 -14.53
C ARG A 127 -11.57 16.81 -13.98
N ARG A 128 -11.64 16.95 -12.66
CA ARG A 128 -12.37 18.03 -11.98
C ARG A 128 -11.84 19.40 -12.41
N LEU A 129 -10.53 19.60 -12.40
CA LEU A 129 -9.90 20.86 -12.82
C LEU A 129 -10.12 21.16 -14.30
N VAL A 130 -10.01 20.15 -15.18
CA VAL A 130 -10.28 20.32 -16.62
C VAL A 130 -11.72 20.77 -16.84
N TYR A 131 -12.70 20.15 -16.17
CA TYR A 131 -14.12 20.54 -16.25
C TYR A 131 -14.33 22.00 -15.82
N TRP A 132 -13.75 22.39 -14.68
CA TRP A 132 -13.83 23.76 -14.17
C TRP A 132 -13.23 24.79 -15.14
N TYR A 133 -12.09 24.48 -15.77
CA TYR A 133 -11.47 25.36 -16.76
C TYR A 133 -12.29 25.48 -18.05
N GLN A 134 -12.85 24.36 -18.54
CA GLN A 134 -13.74 24.34 -19.70
C GLN A 134 -15.01 25.18 -19.44
N LYS A 135 -15.65 24.99 -18.29
CA LYS A 135 -16.84 25.76 -17.89
C LYS A 135 -16.54 27.25 -17.74
N ALA A 136 -15.34 27.60 -17.29
CA ALA A 136 -14.89 28.98 -17.15
C ALA A 136 -14.35 29.61 -18.45
N GLY A 137 -14.31 28.88 -19.58
CA GLY A 137 -13.78 29.37 -20.85
C GLY A 137 -12.28 29.71 -20.81
N LYS A 138 -11.52 29.13 -19.88
CA LYS A 138 -10.08 29.43 -19.72
C LYS A 138 -9.23 28.53 -20.62
N PRO A 139 -8.08 29.02 -21.12
CA PRO A 139 -7.16 28.19 -21.90
C PRO A 139 -6.62 27.04 -21.05
N LEU A 140 -6.62 25.84 -21.62
CA LEU A 140 -6.10 24.62 -20.99
C LEU A 140 -4.58 24.56 -21.22
N VAL A 141 -3.81 25.04 -20.24
CA VAL A 141 -2.35 24.89 -20.23
C VAL A 141 -1.99 23.68 -19.36
N GLU A 142 -1.45 22.63 -19.99
CA GLU A 142 -1.21 21.34 -19.33
C GLU A 142 -0.26 21.44 -18.13
N SER A 143 0.78 22.27 -18.22
CA SER A 143 1.72 22.49 -17.11
C SER A 143 1.02 23.08 -15.89
N ASP A 144 0.10 24.02 -16.10
CA ASP A 144 -0.63 24.70 -15.03
C ASP A 144 -1.67 23.79 -14.41
N LEU A 145 -2.39 23.02 -15.22
CA LEU A 145 -3.32 21.99 -14.75
C LEU A 145 -2.59 20.95 -13.89
N ARG A 146 -1.45 20.44 -14.35
CA ARG A 146 -0.65 19.47 -13.60
C ARG A 146 -0.15 20.04 -12.27
N ASN A 147 0.37 21.27 -12.28
CA ASN A 147 0.89 21.92 -11.08
C ASN A 147 -0.23 22.20 -10.06
N ARG A 148 -1.37 22.72 -10.51
CA ARG A 148 -2.54 22.97 -9.65
C ARG A 148 -3.14 21.67 -9.11
N CYS A 149 -3.26 20.64 -9.95
CA CYS A 149 -3.74 19.32 -9.55
C CYS A 149 -2.83 18.72 -8.48
N THR A 150 -1.52 18.77 -8.69
CA THR A 150 -0.54 18.24 -7.74
C THR A 150 -0.62 18.99 -6.42
N TRP A 151 -0.68 20.33 -6.47
CA TRP A 151 -0.77 21.16 -5.28
C TRP A 151 -2.06 20.93 -4.49
N SER A 152 -3.21 20.92 -5.17
CA SER A 152 -4.53 20.68 -4.55
C SER A 152 -4.57 19.32 -3.88
N LEU A 153 -4.21 18.27 -4.64
CA LEU A 153 -4.22 16.90 -4.13
C LEU A 153 -3.28 16.76 -2.91
N GLN A 154 -2.06 17.29 -2.98
CA GLN A 154 -1.14 17.21 -1.85
C GLN A 154 -1.64 17.97 -0.62
N ASN A 155 -2.29 19.12 -0.82
CA ASN A 155 -2.86 19.89 0.29
C ASN A 155 -4.00 19.13 0.96
N ASP A 156 -4.92 18.56 0.18
CA ASP A 156 -6.05 17.80 0.69
C ASP A 156 -5.60 16.52 1.42
N LEU A 157 -4.65 15.79 0.84
CA LEU A 157 -4.06 14.60 1.47
C LEU A 157 -3.33 14.94 2.76
N ARG A 158 -2.61 16.06 2.81
CA ARG A 158 -1.94 16.54 4.03
C ARG A 158 -2.94 16.93 5.12
N HIS A 159 -4.03 17.60 4.76
CA HIS A 159 -5.09 17.92 5.72
C HIS A 159 -5.80 16.66 6.22
N ALA A 160 -6.04 15.68 5.35
CA ALA A 160 -6.64 14.40 5.72
C ALA A 160 -5.71 13.59 6.64
N ASP A 161 -4.40 13.57 6.38
CA ASP A 161 -3.40 12.92 7.25
C ASP A 161 -3.31 13.60 8.62
N ALA A 162 -3.33 14.94 8.66
CA ALA A 162 -3.37 15.69 9.92
C ALA A 162 -4.61 15.38 10.78
N LYS A 163 -5.74 15.03 10.16
CA LYS A 163 -6.98 14.61 10.83
C LYS A 163 -7.08 13.09 11.06
N HIS A 164 -6.03 12.31 10.78
CA HIS A 164 -6.02 10.85 10.83
C HIS A 164 -7.09 10.17 9.94
N ARG A 165 -7.57 10.86 8.90
CA ARG A 165 -8.59 10.38 7.95
C ARG A 165 -8.03 10.11 6.56
N PHE A 166 -6.70 10.05 6.41
CA PHE A 166 -6.03 9.83 5.12
C PHE A 166 -6.62 8.65 4.32
N TYR A 167 -6.69 7.47 4.93
CA TYR A 167 -7.18 6.28 4.24
C TYR A 167 -8.67 6.38 3.85
N GLN A 168 -9.49 6.96 4.73
CA GLN A 168 -10.92 7.17 4.46
C GLN A 168 -11.11 8.15 3.29
N TYR A 169 -10.32 9.21 3.27
CA TYR A 169 -10.33 10.24 2.22
C TYR A 169 -9.96 9.65 0.85
N ILE A 170 -8.80 9.00 0.72
CA ILE A 170 -8.36 8.43 -0.56
C ILE A 170 -9.30 7.34 -1.05
N LYS A 171 -9.92 6.58 -0.14
CA LYS A 171 -10.88 5.55 -0.50
C LYS A 171 -12.15 6.19 -1.04
N ALA A 172 -12.74 7.14 -0.31
CA ALA A 172 -13.95 7.83 -0.74
C ALA A 172 -13.77 8.51 -2.11
N MET A 173 -12.66 9.22 -2.28
CA MET A 173 -12.32 9.94 -3.49
C MET A 173 -12.07 9.00 -4.68
N ALA A 174 -11.28 7.94 -4.51
CA ALA A 174 -11.00 6.98 -5.59
C ALA A 174 -12.25 6.21 -6.06
N TYR A 175 -13.22 5.99 -5.19
CA TYR A 175 -14.49 5.33 -5.55
C TYR A 175 -15.56 6.32 -6.04
N SER A 176 -15.33 7.63 -5.92
CA SER A 176 -16.27 8.62 -6.42
C SER A 176 -16.26 8.60 -7.96
N ARG A 177 -17.32 8.02 -8.53
CA ARG A 177 -17.59 8.04 -9.98
C ARG A 177 -18.41 9.25 -10.41
N LYS A 178 -18.72 10.13 -9.47
CA LYS A 178 -19.60 11.28 -9.67
C LYS A 178 -18.94 12.28 -10.63
N VAL A 179 -19.77 12.93 -11.44
CA VAL A 179 -19.34 14.09 -12.22
C VAL A 179 -18.84 15.13 -11.20
N PRO A 180 -17.72 15.83 -11.45
CA PRO A 180 -17.13 16.76 -10.48
C PRO A 180 -18.11 17.78 -9.86
N GLU A 181 -19.21 18.09 -10.56
CA GLU A 181 -20.28 18.99 -10.11
C GLU A 181 -21.07 18.47 -8.89
N ASP A 182 -21.26 17.17 -8.74
CA ASP A 182 -22.08 16.59 -7.66
C ASP A 182 -21.35 16.56 -6.29
N LEU A 183 -20.02 16.62 -6.29
CA LEU A 183 -19.20 16.57 -5.07
C LEU A 183 -18.98 17.95 -4.46
N ASP A 184 -18.83 19.00 -5.27
CA ASP A 184 -18.74 20.36 -4.77
C ASP A 184 -20.01 20.75 -3.97
N ALA A 185 -21.18 20.24 -4.39
CA ALA A 185 -22.44 20.40 -3.65
C ALA A 185 -22.45 19.66 -2.30
N GLU A 186 -21.86 18.47 -2.20
CA GLU A 186 -21.82 17.68 -0.95
C GLU A 186 -20.75 18.17 0.03
N VAL A 187 -19.60 18.65 -0.46
CA VAL A 187 -18.57 19.28 0.40
C VAL A 187 -19.08 20.61 0.97
N PHE A 188 -19.90 21.34 0.22
CA PHE A 188 -20.51 22.59 0.69
C PHE A 188 -21.68 22.37 1.66
N ASN A 189 -22.47 21.30 1.46
CA ASN A 189 -23.59 20.93 2.32
C ASN A 189 -23.20 20.10 3.56
N GLY A 190 -21.92 19.72 3.69
CA GLY A 190 -21.39 18.90 4.79
C GLY A 190 -20.69 19.66 5.91
N ASN A 191 -20.77 21.01 5.94
CA ASN A 191 -20.30 21.87 7.02
C ASN A 191 -21.43 22.23 7.99
#